data_AF-A0A3D2Y2C0-F1
#
_entry.id   AF-A0A3D2Y2C0-F1
#
_cell.length_a   1.000
_cell.length_b   1.000
_cell.length_c   1.000
_cell.angle_alpha   90.00
_cell.angle_beta   90.00
_cell.angle_gamma   90.00
#
_symmetry.space_group_name_H-M   'P 1'
#
loop_
_entity.id
_entity.type
_entity.pdbx_description
1 polymer ?
#
loop_
_entity_poly.entity_id
_entity_poly.type
_entity_poly.pdbx_seq_one_letter_code
_entity_poly.pdbx_strand_id
1 'polypeptide(L)'
;IQVEDAPFVITQWQTHNTEEGPAIEVISNLGHAAVLSESHPLEVDHSNPDQPRPYVTLHRGLKALVHRNVFYQWVDIARQVNKNGEEHLVINSGTSEFSLGKL
;
A
#
# COMPACT_ATOMS: atom_id res chain seq x y z
N ILE A 1 -11.83 -15.08 20.44
CA ILE A 1 -10.62 -14.30 20.13
C ILE A 1 -10.76 -13.95 18.66
N GLN A 2 -11.13 -12.71 18.36
CA GLN A 2 -11.43 -12.28 16.98
C GLN A 2 -10.10 -12.22 16.23
N VAL A 3 -10.02 -12.91 15.09
CA VAL A 3 -8.78 -13.02 14.30
C VAL A 3 -8.46 -11.61 13.79
N GLU A 4 -7.48 -10.96 14.39
CA GLU A 4 -6.91 -9.72 13.86
C GLU A 4 -6.32 -10.05 12.48
N ASP A 5 -6.87 -9.41 11.45
CA ASP A 5 -6.71 -9.75 10.03
C ASP A 5 -5.27 -9.81 9.48
N ALA A 6 -4.30 -9.31 10.23
CA ALA A 6 -2.89 -9.48 9.94
C ALA A 6 -2.09 -9.32 11.25
N PRO A 7 -0.99 -10.07 11.45
CA PRO A 7 -0.13 -9.93 12.63
C PRO A 7 0.61 -8.58 12.68
N PHE A 8 0.57 -7.79 11.60
CA PHE A 8 1.22 -6.49 11.48
C PHE A 8 0.25 -5.45 10.92
N VAL A 9 0.44 -4.20 11.36
CA VAL A 9 -0.27 -3.04 10.82
C VAL A 9 0.73 -2.01 10.35
N ILE A 10 0.69 -1.59 9.08
CA ILE A 10 1.47 -0.43 8.60
C ILE A 10 0.87 0.83 9.20
N THR A 11 1.68 1.53 10.00
CA THR A 11 1.24 2.74 10.73
C THR A 11 1.98 4.00 10.28
N GLN A 12 3.10 3.84 9.58
CA GLN A 12 3.95 4.92 9.12
C GLN A 12 4.47 4.62 7.71
N TRP A 13 4.83 5.67 6.99
CA TRP A 13 5.50 5.59 5.72
C TRP A 13 6.35 6.85 5.49
N GLN A 14 7.31 6.75 4.58
CA GLN A 14 8.13 7.87 4.12
C GLN A 14 8.55 7.66 2.67
N THR A 15 9.02 8.72 2.02
CA THR A 15 9.58 8.66 0.67
C THR A 15 11.09 8.80 0.70
N HIS A 16 11.76 8.00 -0.12
CA HIS A 16 13.19 8.07 -0.37
C HIS A 16 13.43 8.43 -1.82
N ASN A 17 14.36 9.35 -2.09
CA ASN A 17 14.78 9.62 -3.46
C ASN A 17 15.76 8.53 -3.91
N THR A 18 15.41 7.82 -4.99
CA THR A 18 16.27 6.81 -5.62
C THR A 18 16.56 7.21 -7.07
N GLU A 19 17.52 6.54 -7.71
CA GLU A 19 17.81 6.74 -9.13
C GLU A 19 16.61 6.40 -10.03
N GLU A 20 15.74 5.51 -9.57
CA GLU A 20 14.51 5.07 -10.24
C GLU A 20 13.29 5.95 -9.92
N GLY A 21 13.50 7.04 -9.18
CA GLY A 21 12.44 7.94 -8.70
C GLY A 21 12.12 7.76 -7.21
N PRO A 22 11.08 8.45 -6.69
CA PRO A 22 10.69 8.35 -5.29
C PRO A 22 10.22 6.93 -4.95
N ALA A 23 10.79 6.33 -3.92
CA ALA A 23 10.40 5.03 -3.38
C ALA A 23 9.65 5.19 -2.05
N ILE A 24 8.57 4.45 -1.86
CA ILE A 24 7.76 4.47 -0.66
C ILE A 24 8.24 3.36 0.28
N GLU A 25 8.77 3.75 1.43
CA GLU A 25 9.03 2.83 2.54
C GLU A 25 7.89 2.86 3.53
N VAL A 26 7.43 1.68 3.95
CA VAL A 26 6.41 1.50 4.99
C VAL A 26 7.02 0.93 6.25
N ILE A 27 6.46 1.30 7.40
CA ILE A 27 6.89 0.79 8.71
C ILE A 27 5.66 0.28 9.48
N SER A 28 5.76 -0.96 9.94
CA SER A 28 4.72 -1.59 10.77
C SER A 28 4.75 -1.11 12.22
N ASN A 29 3.66 -1.35 12.95
CA ASN A 29 3.54 -1.12 14.40
C ASN A 29 4.62 -1.85 15.23
N LEU A 30 5.29 -2.86 14.67
CA LEU A 30 6.40 -3.59 15.31
C LEU A 30 7.77 -3.18 14.77
N GLY A 31 7.85 -2.10 13.98
CA GLY A 31 9.10 -1.54 13.48
C GLY A 31 9.68 -2.25 12.24
N HIS A 32 9.01 -3.27 11.69
CA HIS A 32 9.44 -3.84 10.41
C HIS A 32 9.22 -2.84 9.28
N ALA A 33 10.30 -2.58 8.53
CA ALA A 33 10.29 -1.72 7.36
C ALA A 33 10.34 -2.52 6.05
N ALA A 34 9.70 -2.01 5.00
CA ALA A 34 9.79 -2.54 3.65
C ALA A 34 9.57 -1.44 2.62
N VAL A 35 10.27 -1.50 1.49
CA VAL A 35 10.02 -0.61 0.35
C VAL A 35 9.01 -1.27 -0.57
N LEU A 36 7.95 -0.55 -0.93
CA LEU A 36 6.94 -1.04 -1.87
C LEU A 36 7.59 -1.33 -3.23
N SER A 37 7.53 -2.57 -3.65
CA SER A 37 8.11 -3.08 -4.90
C SER A 37 7.45 -4.41 -5.27
N GLU A 38 7.88 -5.05 -6.36
CA GLU A 38 7.42 -6.41 -6.71
C GLU A 38 7.68 -7.45 -5.61
N SER A 39 8.71 -7.26 -4.77
CA SER A 39 9.01 -8.16 -3.64
C SER A 39 8.16 -7.86 -2.40
N HIS A 40 7.66 -6.64 -2.27
CA HIS A 40 6.79 -6.20 -1.18
C HIS A 40 5.56 -5.47 -1.75
N PRO A 41 4.69 -6.18 -2.48
CA PRO A 41 3.58 -5.55 -3.19
C PRO A 41 2.54 -4.98 -2.22
N LEU A 42 1.91 -3.88 -2.66
CA LEU A 42 0.66 -3.38 -2.11
C LEU A 42 -0.52 -3.97 -2.88
N GLU A 43 -1.43 -4.63 -2.17
CA GLU A 43 -2.68 -5.18 -2.71
C GLU A 43 -3.86 -4.60 -1.93
N VAL A 44 -4.95 -4.25 -2.61
CA VAL A 44 -6.17 -3.77 -1.94
C VAL A 44 -7.29 -4.77 -2.13
N ASP A 45 -7.78 -5.32 -1.01
CA ASP A 45 -8.98 -6.14 -0.99
C ASP A 45 -10.22 -5.24 -0.98
N HIS A 46 -11.02 -5.37 -2.03
CA HIS A 46 -12.25 -4.62 -2.27
C HIS A 46 -13.52 -5.48 -2.08
N SER A 47 -13.42 -6.63 -1.40
CA SER A 47 -14.57 -7.50 -1.08
C SER A 47 -15.68 -6.77 -0.32
N ASN A 48 -15.32 -5.74 0.46
CA ASN A 48 -16.24 -4.75 1.00
C ASN A 48 -15.99 -3.39 0.33
N PRO A 49 -16.89 -2.91 -0.56
CA PRO A 49 -16.72 -1.64 -1.25
C PRO A 49 -16.58 -0.42 -0.33
N ASP A 50 -17.27 -0.43 0.82
CA ASP A 50 -17.25 0.68 1.78
C ASP A 50 -16.02 0.65 2.70
N GLN A 51 -15.29 -0.47 2.70
CA GLN A 51 -14.16 -0.71 3.59
C GLN A 51 -13.03 -1.43 2.85
N PRO A 52 -12.33 -0.73 1.93
CA PRO A 52 -11.16 -1.30 1.28
C PRO A 52 -10.09 -1.65 2.33
N ARG A 53 -9.42 -2.78 2.11
CA ARG A 53 -8.45 -3.34 3.06
C ARG A 53 -7.11 -3.46 2.35
N PRO A 54 -6.21 -2.48 2.48
CA PRO A 54 -4.92 -2.51 1.82
C PRO A 54 -3.95 -3.38 2.62
N TYR A 55 -3.16 -4.19 1.95
CA TYR A 55 -2.14 -5.04 2.55
C TYR A 55 -0.80 -4.85 1.85
N VAL A 56 0.27 -4.76 2.64
CA VAL A 56 1.63 -4.87 2.14
C VAL A 56 2.17 -6.24 2.50
N THR A 57 2.73 -6.95 1.53
CA THR A 57 3.49 -8.17 1.81
C THR A 57 4.87 -7.80 2.35
N LEU A 58 5.20 -8.27 3.54
CA LEU A 58 6.50 -8.12 4.20
C LEU A 58 7.38 -9.36 3.97
N HIS A 59 8.57 -9.35 4.56
CA HIS A 59 9.49 -10.47 4.58
C HIS A 59 8.80 -11.81 4.94
N ARG A 60 9.22 -12.89 4.27
CA ARG A 60 8.69 -14.26 4.43
C ARG A 60 7.21 -14.41 4.04
N GLY A 61 6.66 -13.46 3.28
CA GLY A 61 5.29 -13.53 2.76
C GLY A 61 4.21 -13.15 3.78
N LEU A 62 4.59 -12.57 4.92
CA LEU A 62 3.64 -12.13 5.94
C LEU A 62 2.94 -10.85 5.48
N LYS A 63 1.61 -10.82 5.53
CA LYS A 63 0.84 -9.63 5.18
C LYS A 63 0.74 -8.68 6.37
N ALA A 64 0.82 -7.38 6.09
CA ALA A 64 0.57 -6.30 7.03
C ALA A 64 -0.62 -5.47 6.54
N LEU A 65 -1.65 -5.30 7.36
CA LEU A 65 -2.78 -4.44 7.04
C LEU A 65 -2.33 -2.98 7.08
N VAL A 66 -2.68 -2.18 6.08
CA VAL A 66 -2.39 -0.75 6.08
C VAL A 66 -3.43 -0.01 6.90
N HIS A 67 -2.97 0.76 7.89
CA HIS A 67 -3.85 1.57 8.70
C HIS A 67 -4.57 2.62 7.84
N ARG A 68 -5.85 2.89 8.13
CA ARG A 68 -6.69 3.81 7.34
C ARG A 68 -6.05 5.19 7.15
N ASN A 69 -5.41 5.74 8.19
CA ASN A 69 -4.75 7.04 8.07
C ASN A 69 -3.60 7.03 7.04
N VAL A 70 -2.82 5.95 6.98
CA VAL A 70 -1.75 5.80 5.96
C VAL A 70 -2.38 5.68 4.58
N PHE A 71 -3.44 4.89 4.45
CA PHE A 71 -4.14 4.73 3.18
C PHE A 71 -4.73 6.05 2.66
N TYR A 72 -5.36 6.86 3.52
CA TYR A 72 -5.88 8.17 3.11
C TYR A 72 -4.77 9.16 2.71
N GLN A 73 -3.63 9.14 3.41
CA GLN A 73 -2.46 9.93 2.99
C GLN A 73 -1.96 9.51 1.59
N TRP A 74 -2.03 8.23 1.26
CA TRP A 74 -1.70 7.77 -0.09
C TRP A 74 -2.74 8.18 -1.13
N VAL A 75 -4.03 8.19 -0.78
CA VAL A 75 -5.08 8.72 -1.65
C VAL A 75 -4.81 10.20 -1.99
N ASP A 76 -4.35 10.99 -1.02
CA ASP A 76 -4.05 12.42 -1.22
C ASP A 76 -2.88 12.67 -2.21
N ILE A 77 -1.94 11.72 -2.32
CA ILE A 77 -0.80 11.81 -3.26
C ILE A 77 -0.98 10.96 -4.51
N ALA A 78 -2.09 10.23 -4.63
CA ALA A 78 -2.33 9.35 -5.75
C ALA A 78 -2.66 10.15 -7.01
N ARG A 79 -2.24 9.64 -8.17
CA ARG A 79 -2.65 10.15 -9.48
C ARG A 79 -3.75 9.29 -10.06
N GLN A 80 -4.63 9.91 -10.85
CA GLN A 80 -5.64 9.20 -11.61
C GLN A 80 -5.01 8.59 -12.86
N VAL A 81 -5.28 7.31 -13.09
CA VAL A 81 -4.80 6.56 -14.26
C VAL A 81 -5.96 5.77 -14.84
N ASN A 82 -6.22 5.94 -16.14
CA ASN A 82 -7.18 5.10 -16.82
C ASN A 82 -6.56 3.72 -17.09
N LYS A 83 -7.17 2.67 -16.53
CA LYS A 83 -6.80 1.27 -16.75
C LYS A 83 -8.00 0.56 -17.36
N ASN A 84 -7.89 0.17 -18.63
CA ASN A 84 -8.94 -0.56 -19.37
C ASN A 84 -10.32 0.12 -19.36
N GLY A 85 -10.36 1.45 -19.39
CA GLY A 85 -11.61 2.22 -19.37
C GLY A 85 -12.14 2.55 -17.97
N GLU A 86 -11.51 2.05 -16.90
CA GLU A 86 -11.82 2.42 -15.52
C GLU A 86 -10.76 3.41 -14.99
N GLU A 87 -11.18 4.43 -14.24
CA GLU A 87 -10.26 5.35 -13.57
C GLU A 87 -9.81 4.76 -12.23
N HIS A 88 -8.49 4.71 -12.01
CA HIS A 88 -7.89 4.20 -10.79
C HIS A 88 -7.07 5.28 -10.10
N LEU A 89 -7.08 5.28 -8.77
CA LEU A 89 -6.09 5.98 -7.96
C LEU A 89 -4.84 5.13 -7.86
N VAL A 90 -3.70 5.72 -8.19
CA VAL A 90 -2.43 5.01 -8.31
C VAL A 90 -1.32 5.77 -7.59
N ILE A 91 -0.50 5.03 -6.83
CA ILE A 91 0.78 5.51 -6.28
C ILE A 91 1.95 4.81 -6.97
N ASN A 92 3.09 5.49 -7.00
CA ASN A 92 4.34 4.98 -7.55
C ASN A 92 5.39 4.82 -6.45
N SER A 93 6.23 3.81 -6.58
CA SER A 93 7.38 3.56 -5.70
C SER A 93 8.52 3.00 -6.55
N GLY A 94 9.54 3.82 -6.81
CA GLY A 94 10.57 3.53 -7.79
C GLY A 94 9.96 3.21 -9.15
N THR A 95 10.35 2.09 -9.75
CA THR A 95 9.79 1.57 -11.00
C THR A 95 8.41 0.91 -10.85
N SER A 96 7.93 0.67 -9.63
CA SER A 96 6.67 -0.05 -9.37
C SER A 96 5.46 0.88 -9.29
N GLU A 97 4.30 0.37 -9.71
CA GLU A 97 3.02 1.07 -9.70
C GLU A 97 1.96 0.25 -8.95
N PHE A 98 1.24 0.88 -8.02
CA PHE A 98 0.22 0.21 -7.19
C PHE A 98 -1.12 0.94 -7.27
N SER A 99 -2.18 0.18 -7.58
CA SER A 99 -3.56 0.69 -7.56
C SER A 99 -4.12 0.69 -6.14
N LEU A 100 -4.64 1.83 -5.69
CA LEU A 100 -5.39 1.95 -4.44
C LEU A 100 -6.87 1.57 -4.58
N GLY A 101 -7.36 1.52 -5.82
CA GLY A 101 -8.74 1.17 -6.15
C GLY A 101 -9.24 1.98 -7.34
N LYS A 102 -10.42 1.58 -7.85
CA LYS A 102 -11.17 2.34 -8.85
C LYS A 102 -11.90 3.53 -8.21
N LEU A 103 -12.10 4.59 -8.98
CA LEU A 103 -12.94 5.74 -8.64
C LEU A 103 -14.43 5.46 -8.91
#